data_AF-A0A3N5Q2B2-F1
#
_entry.id   AF-A0A3N5Q2B2-F1
#
_cell.length_a   1.000
_cell.length_b   1.000
_cell.length_c   1.000
_cell.angle_alpha   90.00
_cell.angle_beta   90.00
_cell.angle_gamma   90.00
#
_symmetry.space_group_name_H-M   'P 1'
#
loop_
_entity.id
_entity.type
_entity.pdbx_description
1 polymer ?
#
loop_
_entity_poly.entity_id
_entity_poly.type
_entity_poly.pdbx_seq_one_letter_code
_entity_poly.pdbx_strand_id
1 'polypeptide(L)'
;MKRVINKKLYDTSTAELIANNEFQDGANKFNQGRAVYLYRTRKGQFFAHYVTCWQGEQDSIESLTIPEAIELFEFIPGNPDVWPEEFGPLEDA
;
A
#
# COMPACT_ATOMS: atom_id res chain seq x y z
N MET A 1 -6.98 2.40 -9.85
CA MET A 1 -8.19 2.45 -9.01
C MET A 1 -8.38 3.86 -8.47
N LYS A 2 -9.63 4.36 -8.38
CA LYS A 2 -9.95 5.66 -7.79
C LYS A 2 -11.11 5.51 -6.81
N ARG A 3 -10.99 6.09 -5.61
CA ARG A 3 -12.03 6.02 -4.58
C ARG A 3 -12.07 7.31 -3.78
N VAL A 4 -13.28 7.75 -3.42
CA VAL A 4 -13.47 8.86 -2.48
C VAL A 4 -13.80 8.28 -1.11
N ILE A 5 -12.99 8.59 -0.09
CA ILE A 5 -13.19 8.16 1.29
C ILE A 5 -13.10 9.42 2.16
N ASN A 6 -14.08 9.65 3.03
CA ASN A 6 -14.09 10.81 3.93
C ASN A 6 -13.83 12.16 3.22
N LYS A 7 -14.47 12.38 2.05
CA LYS A 7 -14.32 13.57 1.19
C LYS A 7 -12.90 13.76 0.60
N LYS A 8 -12.04 12.75 0.66
CA LYS A 8 -10.69 12.74 0.08
C LYS A 8 -10.65 11.79 -1.11
N LEU A 9 -10.04 12.23 -2.21
CA LEU A 9 -9.85 11.41 -3.40
C LEU A 9 -8.53 10.65 -3.28
N TYR A 10 -8.62 9.32 -3.37
CA TYR A 10 -7.50 8.41 -3.45
C TYR A 10 -7.44 7.86 -4.88
N ASP A 11 -6.31 8.08 -5.55
CA ASP A 11 -6.11 7.71 -6.95
C ASP A 11 -4.73 7.08 -7.11
N THR A 12 -4.70 5.77 -7.39
CA THR A 12 -3.46 4.99 -7.54
C THR A 12 -2.60 5.45 -8.71
N SER A 13 -3.15 6.21 -9.67
CA SER A 13 -2.42 6.69 -10.86
C SER A 13 -1.66 7.99 -10.59
N THR A 14 -2.06 8.73 -9.56
CA THR A 14 -1.42 10.01 -9.19
C THR A 14 -0.63 9.93 -7.89
N ALA A 15 -0.86 8.84 -7.14
CA ALA A 15 -0.17 8.53 -5.91
C ALA A 15 1.18 7.86 -6.20
N GLU A 16 2.09 8.01 -5.26
CA GLU A 16 3.40 7.39 -5.27
C GLU A 16 3.31 6.01 -4.62
N LEU A 17 3.93 5.01 -5.25
CA LEU A 17 3.98 3.65 -4.73
C LEU A 17 5.16 3.53 -3.78
N ILE A 18 4.88 3.18 -2.52
CA ILE A 18 5.89 3.04 -1.47
C ILE A 18 6.36 1.59 -1.36
N ALA A 19 5.41 0.66 -1.30
CA ALA A 19 5.70 -0.77 -1.22
C ALA A 19 4.55 -1.59 -1.82
N ASN A 20 4.85 -2.82 -2.26
CA ASN A 20 3.84 -3.79 -2.66
C ASN A 20 4.36 -5.22 -2.49
N ASN A 21 3.46 -6.18 -2.54
CA ASN A 21 3.80 -7.61 -2.52
C ASN A 21 3.55 -8.35 -3.85
N GLU A 22 3.45 -7.60 -4.94
CA GLU A 22 3.29 -8.18 -6.27
C GLU A 22 4.58 -8.87 -6.72
N PHE A 23 4.48 -10.07 -7.30
CA PHE A 23 5.64 -10.80 -7.85
C PHE A 23 6.79 -11.07 -6.87
N GLN A 24 6.55 -11.05 -5.55
CA GLN A 24 7.59 -11.36 -4.56
C GLN A 24 8.19 -12.76 -4.73
N ASP A 25 7.40 -13.72 -5.21
CA ASP A 25 7.84 -15.09 -5.52
C ASP A 25 8.55 -15.18 -6.89
N GLY A 26 8.75 -14.05 -7.58
CA GLY A 26 9.40 -13.97 -8.90
C GLY A 26 8.56 -14.50 -10.08
N ALA A 27 7.46 -15.21 -9.80
CA ALA A 27 6.58 -15.79 -10.81
C ALA A 27 5.12 -15.32 -10.70
N ASN A 28 4.62 -15.14 -9.49
CA ASN A 28 3.20 -14.95 -9.23
C ASN A 28 2.84 -13.50 -8.90
N LYS A 29 1.97 -12.90 -9.72
CA LYS A 29 1.44 -11.54 -9.50
C LYS A 29 0.74 -11.39 -8.15
N PHE A 30 0.00 -12.42 -7.75
CA PHE A 30 -0.77 -12.43 -6.52
C PHE A 30 -0.24 -13.48 -5.56
N ASN A 31 -0.09 -13.12 -4.29
CA ASN A 31 0.20 -14.07 -3.24
C ASN A 31 -1.11 -14.65 -2.70
N GLN A 32 -1.33 -15.95 -2.91
CA GLN A 32 -2.61 -16.63 -2.59
C GLN A 32 -3.83 -15.93 -3.21
N GLY A 33 -3.66 -15.35 -4.40
CA GLY A 33 -4.71 -14.63 -5.13
C GLY A 33 -5.03 -13.22 -4.61
N ARG A 34 -4.22 -12.68 -3.70
CA ARG A 34 -4.31 -11.29 -3.21
C ARG A 34 -2.99 -10.55 -3.37
N ALA A 35 -3.08 -9.24 -3.53
CA ALA A 35 -1.93 -8.34 -3.51
C ALA A 35 -2.30 -7.07 -2.75
N VAL A 36 -1.34 -6.48 -2.08
CA VAL A 36 -1.47 -5.21 -1.37
C VAL A 36 -0.43 -4.24 -1.89
N TYR A 37 -0.87 -3.00 -2.06
CA TYR A 37 -0.04 -1.89 -2.50
C TYR A 37 -0.20 -0.75 -1.51
N LEU A 38 0.89 -0.28 -0.96
CA LEU A 38 0.94 0.89 -0.10
C LEU A 38 1.29 2.11 -0.95
N TYR A 39 0.38 3.09 -0.96
CA TYR A 39 0.52 4.32 -1.71
C TYR A 39 0.55 5.55 -0.80
N ARG A 40 1.18 6.61 -1.30
CA ARG A 40 1.12 7.96 -0.73
C ARG A 40 0.54 8.95 -1.73
N THR A 41 -0.47 9.69 -1.30
CA THR A 41 -1.02 10.79 -2.08
C THR A 41 -0.05 11.98 -2.10
N ARG A 42 -0.16 12.86 -3.11
CA ARG A 42 0.63 14.10 -3.19
C ARG A 42 0.47 15.05 -1.99
N LYS A 43 -0.57 14.85 -1.17
CA LYS A 43 -0.82 15.62 0.05
C LYS A 43 -0.26 14.94 1.31
N GLY A 44 0.53 13.87 1.15
CA GLY A 44 1.18 13.16 2.26
C GLY A 44 0.29 12.16 2.99
N GLN A 45 -0.91 11.84 2.49
CA GLN A 45 -1.78 10.82 3.10
C GLN A 45 -1.50 9.44 2.52
N PHE A 46 -1.47 8.43 3.38
CA PHE A 46 -1.24 7.04 3.00
C PHE A 46 -2.56 6.29 2.78
N PHE A 47 -2.50 5.29 1.91
CA PHE A 47 -3.62 4.38 1.68
C PHE A 47 -3.14 3.04 1.14
N ALA A 48 -3.81 1.98 1.54
CA ALA A 48 -3.64 0.66 0.97
C ALA A 48 -4.63 0.44 -0.18
N HIS A 49 -4.16 -0.23 -1.22
CA HIS A 49 -5.00 -0.77 -2.26
C HIS A 49 -4.87 -2.29 -2.22
N TYR A 50 -5.96 -2.97 -1.85
CA TYR A 50 -6.04 -4.42 -1.83
C TYR A 50 -6.64 -4.89 -3.14
N VAL A 51 -5.93 -5.76 -3.84
CA VAL A 51 -6.33 -6.33 -5.13
C VAL A 51 -6.48 -7.84 -4.97
N THR A 52 -7.50 -8.40 -5.60
CA THR A 52 -7.79 -9.83 -5.52
C THR A 52 -8.15 -10.39 -6.89
N CYS A 53 -7.75 -11.63 -7.17
CA CYS A 53 -8.15 -12.34 -8.37
C CYS A 53 -9.30 -13.34 -8.12
N TRP A 54 -9.79 -13.43 -6.88
CA TRP A 54 -10.88 -14.36 -6.53
C TRP A 54 -12.23 -13.82 -6.98
N GLN A 55 -13.01 -14.69 -7.64
CA GLN A 55 -14.38 -14.34 -8.02
C GLN A 55 -15.23 -14.11 -6.78
N GLY A 56 -15.91 -12.96 -6.71
CA GLY A 56 -16.76 -12.57 -5.59
C GLY A 56 -16.06 -11.68 -4.56
N GLU A 57 -14.74 -11.58 -4.58
CA GLU A 57 -14.02 -10.52 -3.87
C GLU A 57 -13.89 -9.29 -4.77
N GLN A 58 -13.75 -8.11 -4.17
CA GLN A 58 -13.59 -6.85 -4.87
C GLN A 58 -12.36 -6.12 -4.37
N ASP A 59 -11.69 -5.41 -5.28
CA ASP A 59 -10.61 -4.51 -4.93
C ASP A 59 -11.12 -3.41 -3.99
N SER A 60 -10.32 -3.09 -2.97
CA SER A 60 -10.66 -2.09 -1.97
C SER A 60 -9.53 -1.10 -1.76
N ILE A 61 -9.91 0.12 -1.38
CA ILE A 61 -8.97 1.14 -0.92
C ILE A 61 -9.32 1.45 0.53
N GLU A 62 -8.28 1.49 1.37
CA GLU A 62 -8.38 1.87 2.76
C GLU A 62 -7.41 3.03 3.05
N SER A 63 -7.91 4.08 3.70
CA SER A 63 -7.07 5.18 4.14
C SER A 63 -6.31 4.78 5.39
N LEU A 64 -4.99 4.97 5.41
CA LEU A 64 -4.13 4.61 6.54
C LEU A 64 -3.57 5.85 7.23
N THR A 65 -3.41 5.75 8.54
CA THR A 65 -2.54 6.64 9.30
C THR A 65 -1.07 6.28 9.08
N ILE A 66 -0.15 7.14 9.53
CA ILE A 66 1.30 6.88 9.45
C ILE A 66 1.68 5.57 10.16
N PRO A 67 1.27 5.30 11.43
CA PRO A 67 1.63 4.05 12.10
C PRO A 67 1.06 2.83 11.35
N GLU A 68 -0.19 2.87 10.88
CA GLU A 68 -0.77 1.76 10.11
C GLU A 68 -0.03 1.54 8.78
N ALA A 69 0.46 2.61 8.15
CA ALA A 69 1.26 2.52 6.92
C ALA A 69 2.64 1.91 7.18
N ILE A 70 3.28 2.25 8.31
CA ILE A 70 4.54 1.65 8.76
C ILE A 70 4.34 0.15 9.04
N GLU A 71 3.33 -0.20 9.83
CA GLU A 71 3.02 -1.60 10.14
C GLU A 71 2.77 -2.41 8.85
N LEU A 72 2.04 -1.84 7.89
CA LEU A 72 1.81 -2.48 6.60
C LEU A 72 3.10 -2.61 5.78
N PHE A 73 3.97 -1.60 5.81
CA PHE A 73 5.26 -1.63 5.13
C PHE A 73 6.16 -2.73 5.66
N GLU A 74 6.23 -2.90 6.98
CA GLU A 74 6.99 -3.97 7.64
C GLU A 74 6.37 -5.36 7.39
N PHE A 75 5.05 -5.44 7.24
CA PHE A 75 4.35 -6.69 6.95
C PHE A 75 4.52 -7.14 5.48
N ILE A 76 4.78 -6.22 4.55
CA ILE A 76 4.95 -6.54 3.12
C ILE A 76 6.29 -7.28 2.89
N PRO A 77 6.28 -8.55 2.43
CA PRO A 77 7.50 -9.38 2.42
C PRO A 77 8.51 -9.06 1.31
N GLY A 78 9.44 -8.12 1.49
CA GLY A 78 10.29 -7.63 0.38
C GLY A 78 9.93 -6.21 -0.01
N ASN A 79 9.43 -5.46 0.96
CA ASN A 79 9.60 -4.03 1.04
C ASN A 79 11.06 -3.62 0.77
N PRO A 80 11.30 -2.40 0.25
CA PRO A 80 12.65 -1.90 0.11
C PRO A 80 13.36 -1.92 1.47
N ASP A 81 14.63 -2.34 1.48
CA ASP A 81 15.50 -2.35 2.67
C ASP A 81 15.77 -0.93 3.21
N VAL A 82 15.38 0.09 2.43
CA VAL A 82 15.50 1.50 2.77
C VAL A 82 14.20 1.99 3.39
N TRP A 83 14.31 2.56 4.60
CA TRP A 83 13.22 3.26 5.26
C TRP A 83 12.78 4.45 4.41
N PRO A 84 11.51 4.51 3.95
CA PRO A 84 11.08 5.62 3.13
C PRO A 84 11.01 6.88 3.99
N GLU A 85 11.68 7.94 3.53
CA GLU A 85 11.72 9.24 4.21
C GLU A 85 10.32 9.81 4.49
N GLU A 86 9.31 9.32 3.75
CA GLU A 86 7.92 9.72 3.89
C GLU A 86 7.28 9.32 5.22
N PHE A 87 7.80 8.28 5.89
CA PHE A 87 7.38 7.90 7.23
C PHE A 87 7.98 8.80 8.32
N GLY A 88 8.92 9.68 7.96
CA GLY A 88 9.69 10.46 8.91
C GLY A 88 10.92 9.73 9.42
N PRO A 89 11.69 10.34 10.34
CA PRO A 89 12.85 9.69 10.94
C PRO A 89 12.42 8.43 11.70
N LEU A 90 13.23 7.37 11.61
CA LEU A 90 13.14 6.26 12.54
C LEU A 90 13.33 6.82 13.95
N GLU A 91 12.31 6.73 14.80
CA GLU A 91 12.48 7.03 16.21
C GLU A 91 13.39 5.93 16.79
N ASP A 92 14.59 6.33 17.23
CA ASP A 92 15.48 5.47 18.03
C ASP A 92 14.71 5.05 19.30
N ALA A 93 14.28 3.79 19.34
CA ALA A 93 13.60 3.19 20.48
C ALA A 93 14.59 2.84 21.61
#